data_AF-A0A9W8TY31-F1
#
_entry.id   AF-A0A9W8TY31-F1
#
_cell.length_a   1.000
_cell.length_b   1.000
_cell.length_c   1.000
_cell.angle_alpha   90.00
_cell.angle_beta   90.00
_cell.angle_gamma   90.00
#
_symmetry.space_group_name_H-M   'P 1'
#
loop_
_entity.id
_entity.type
_entity.pdbx_description
1 polymer ?
#
loop_
_entity_poly.entity_id
_entity_poly.type
_entity_poly.pdbx_seq_one_letter_code
_entity_poly.pdbx_strand_id
1 'polypeptide(L)'
;MLDDKDFAAELKLFLLKKSKEDCIFAKDIVDIIATSEMQEKITKGGKPVTISLRTAQRWLRKLDWRYGKKQPGMYIDDHEREDVVAYRNEFVKRWKDYERRMVVYDNDGSPTFPCGFPVTQGPRPTPERKGEGPSIMVSSFLTPDWGLLTDEEDEAQLFFEAGKTQDGYFSGDDLLAKVEKAIDIFENKTHGMMTGLFMFDNAPSHQKHSQDALSARKMPKKPSESWTHHPNGPKMRDAQFNDGTAQSLHFSDDHPTMPGWFKGTQQILSEQGLYPAAGLPAAADEFYFCSPTLPVRNLNFKNT
;
A
#
# COMPACT_ATOMS: atom_id res chain seq x y z
N MET A 1 -15.27 -33.28 13.84
CA MET A 1 -15.10 -31.96 14.48
C MET A 1 -14.17 -31.10 13.66
N LEU A 2 -12.87 -31.41 13.53
CA LEU A 2 -11.98 -30.60 12.67
C LEU A 2 -12.29 -30.65 11.16
N ASP A 3 -13.06 -31.64 10.68
CA ASP A 3 -13.51 -31.70 9.28
C ASP A 3 -14.69 -30.77 8.98
N ASP A 4 -15.30 -30.19 10.03
CA ASP A 4 -16.29 -29.14 9.89
C ASP A 4 -15.56 -27.81 9.59
N LYS A 5 -15.90 -27.19 8.45
CA LYS A 5 -15.20 -26.01 7.95
C LYS A 5 -15.39 -24.79 8.83
N ASP A 6 -16.58 -24.63 9.41
CA ASP A 6 -16.91 -23.47 10.24
C ASP A 6 -16.16 -23.57 11.57
N PHE A 7 -16.17 -24.76 12.18
CA PHE A 7 -15.38 -25.04 13.38
C PHE A 7 -13.88 -24.89 13.13
N ALA A 8 -13.37 -25.40 12.01
CA ALA A 8 -11.96 -25.28 11.67
C ALA A 8 -11.51 -23.83 11.42
N ALA A 9 -12.38 -23.00 10.83
CA ALA A 9 -12.11 -21.58 10.62
C ALA A 9 -12.06 -20.82 11.95
N GLU A 10 -13.00 -21.07 12.85
CA GLU A 10 -13.06 -20.44 14.16
C GLU A 10 -11.86 -20.84 15.05
N LEU A 11 -11.52 -22.13 15.06
CA LEU A 11 -10.33 -22.61 15.77
C LEU A 11 -9.04 -21.98 15.21
N LYS A 12 -8.94 -21.81 13.87
CA LYS A 12 -7.81 -21.11 13.25
C LYS A 12 -7.73 -19.66 13.70
N LEU A 13 -8.86 -18.94 13.72
CA LEU A 13 -8.92 -17.54 14.15
C LEU A 13 -8.48 -17.39 15.61
N PHE A 14 -8.95 -18.27 16.49
CA PHE A 14 -8.51 -18.28 17.88
C PHE A 14 -7.00 -18.52 18.00
N LEU A 15 -6.50 -19.59 17.38
CA LEU A 15 -5.09 -19.95 17.47
C LEU A 15 -4.21 -18.80 16.99
N LEU A 16 -4.64 -18.14 15.92
CA LEU A 16 -3.98 -16.97 15.41
C LEU A 16 -4.01 -15.81 16.41
N LYS A 17 -5.15 -15.51 17.06
CA LYS A 17 -5.23 -14.50 18.11
C LYS A 17 -4.28 -14.81 19.27
N LYS A 18 -4.24 -16.07 19.73
CA LYS A 18 -3.33 -16.49 20.80
C LYS A 18 -1.86 -16.35 20.41
N SER A 19 -1.50 -16.65 19.16
CA SER A 19 -0.12 -16.46 18.68
C SER A 19 0.37 -15.00 18.69
N LYS A 20 -0.54 -14.03 18.87
CA LYS A 20 -0.20 -12.61 19.06
C LYS A 20 0.40 -12.35 20.46
N GLU A 21 -0.03 -13.10 21.47
CA GLU A 21 0.27 -12.85 22.89
C GLU A 21 1.29 -13.85 23.45
N ASP A 22 1.22 -15.13 23.04
CA ASP A 22 2.10 -16.19 23.55
C ASP A 22 2.24 -17.37 22.56
N CYS A 23 3.14 -18.29 22.87
CA CYS A 23 3.29 -19.55 22.19
C CYS A 23 2.02 -20.42 22.31
N ILE A 24 1.66 -21.08 21.22
CA ILE A 24 0.54 -22.03 21.20
C ILE A 24 1.00 -23.40 21.68
N PHE A 25 0.33 -23.94 22.67
CA PHE A 25 0.46 -25.31 23.14
C PHE A 25 -0.78 -26.12 22.78
N ALA A 26 -0.62 -27.44 22.62
CA ALA A 26 -1.75 -28.33 22.42
C ALA A 26 -2.79 -28.25 23.56
N LYS A 27 -2.36 -27.85 24.76
CA LYS A 27 -3.26 -27.62 25.90
C LYS A 27 -4.24 -26.48 25.62
N ASP A 28 -3.82 -25.46 24.88
CA ASP A 28 -4.69 -24.32 24.56
C ASP A 28 -5.92 -24.76 23.76
N ILE A 29 -5.75 -25.68 22.81
CA ILE A 29 -6.87 -26.26 22.07
C ILE A 29 -7.84 -26.99 22.99
N VAL A 30 -7.33 -27.72 23.98
CA VAL A 30 -8.17 -28.42 24.97
C VAL A 30 -8.97 -27.41 25.79
N ASP A 31 -8.30 -26.35 26.26
CA ASP A 31 -8.90 -25.32 27.13
C ASP A 31 -9.96 -24.50 26.37
N ILE A 32 -9.71 -24.15 25.09
CA ILE A 32 -10.68 -23.45 24.23
C ILE A 32 -11.92 -24.31 24.02
N ILE A 33 -11.75 -25.59 23.70
CA ILE A 33 -12.89 -26.46 23.46
C ILE A 33 -13.71 -26.63 24.73
N ALA A 34 -13.08 -26.62 25.91
CA ALA A 34 -13.78 -26.65 27.18
C ALA A 34 -14.55 -25.35 27.52
N THR A 35 -14.35 -24.26 26.76
CA THR A 35 -15.03 -22.98 26.99
C THR A 35 -16.51 -23.06 26.64
N SER A 36 -17.36 -22.42 27.44
CA SER A 36 -18.83 -22.44 27.31
C SER A 36 -19.31 -22.04 25.90
N GLU A 37 -18.71 -20.99 25.32
CA GLU A 37 -19.02 -20.50 23.97
C GLU A 37 -18.74 -21.56 22.90
N MET A 38 -17.59 -22.22 22.99
CA MET A 38 -17.18 -23.25 22.03
C MET A 38 -18.00 -24.53 22.21
N GLN A 39 -18.35 -24.88 23.44
CA GLN A 39 -19.27 -25.99 23.73
C GLN A 39 -20.66 -25.74 23.15
N GLU A 40 -21.19 -24.53 23.25
CA GLU A 40 -22.49 -24.17 22.67
C GLU A 40 -22.49 -24.34 21.14
N LYS A 41 -21.44 -23.86 20.48
CA LYS A 41 -21.27 -23.97 19.01
C LYS A 41 -21.06 -25.41 18.54
N ILE A 42 -20.26 -26.19 19.25
CA ILE A 42 -19.98 -27.60 18.91
C ILE A 42 -21.19 -28.49 19.17
N THR A 43 -21.87 -28.30 20.31
CA THR A 43 -22.89 -29.24 20.78
C THR A 43 -24.29 -28.89 20.28
N LYS A 44 -24.55 -27.62 19.93
CA LYS A 44 -25.88 -27.12 19.54
C LYS A 44 -26.97 -27.57 20.52
N GLY A 45 -26.67 -27.54 21.82
CA GLY A 45 -27.56 -28.01 22.91
C GLY A 45 -27.40 -29.50 23.28
N GLY A 46 -26.41 -30.19 22.74
CA GLY A 46 -26.05 -31.57 23.08
C GLY A 46 -25.15 -31.71 24.32
N LYS A 47 -24.61 -32.91 24.53
CA LYS A 47 -23.70 -33.19 25.67
C LYS A 47 -22.33 -32.53 25.46
N PRO A 48 -21.69 -32.01 26.52
CA PRO A 48 -20.39 -31.37 26.41
C PRO A 48 -19.33 -32.35 25.88
N VAL A 49 -18.51 -31.88 24.94
CA VAL A 49 -17.48 -32.67 24.29
C VAL A 49 -16.10 -32.20 24.72
N THR A 50 -15.35 -33.05 25.43
CA THR A 50 -13.95 -32.81 25.73
C THR A 50 -13.06 -33.56 24.75
N ILE A 51 -11.88 -33.01 24.47
CA ILE A 51 -10.87 -33.68 23.66
C ILE A 51 -9.63 -33.98 24.49
N SER A 52 -8.90 -35.03 24.10
CA SER A 52 -7.60 -35.34 24.70
C SER A 52 -6.50 -34.42 24.16
N LEU A 53 -5.43 -34.24 24.94
CA LEU A 53 -4.22 -33.55 24.50
C LEU A 53 -3.64 -34.15 23.19
N ARG A 54 -3.75 -35.48 23.04
CA ARG A 54 -3.29 -36.19 21.83
C ARG A 54 -4.10 -35.83 20.60
N THR A 55 -5.40 -35.58 20.77
CA THR A 55 -6.29 -35.10 19.72
C THR A 55 -5.91 -33.68 19.30
N ALA A 56 -5.68 -32.79 20.27
CA ALA A 56 -5.22 -31.43 20.01
C ALA A 56 -3.88 -31.38 19.24
N GLN A 57 -2.90 -32.21 19.63
CA GLN A 57 -1.63 -32.34 18.89
C GLN A 57 -1.79 -32.83 17.45
N ARG A 58 -2.76 -33.74 17.20
CA ARG A 58 -3.09 -34.16 15.84
C ARG A 58 -3.73 -33.03 15.04
N TRP A 59 -4.54 -32.19 15.68
CA TRP A 59 -5.20 -31.07 15.02
C TRP A 59 -4.22 -29.96 14.64
N LEU A 60 -3.27 -29.60 15.52
CA LEU A 60 -2.20 -28.67 15.17
C LEU A 60 -1.46 -29.12 13.90
N ARG A 61 -1.09 -30.40 13.83
CA ARG A 61 -0.45 -30.97 12.64
C ARG A 61 -1.34 -30.92 11.39
N LYS A 62 -2.63 -31.22 11.53
CA LYS A 62 -3.59 -31.20 10.42
C LYS A 62 -3.92 -29.79 9.93
N LEU A 63 -3.80 -28.79 10.81
CA LEU A 63 -3.93 -27.36 10.50
C LEU A 63 -2.59 -26.73 10.06
N ASP A 64 -1.55 -27.55 9.85
CA ASP A 64 -0.19 -27.15 9.46
C ASP A 64 0.53 -26.21 10.44
N TRP A 65 0.12 -26.19 11.71
CA TRP A 65 0.88 -25.54 12.77
C TRP A 65 2.08 -26.42 13.16
N ARG A 66 3.28 -25.90 12.94
CA ARG A 66 4.55 -26.58 13.24
C ARG A 66 5.34 -25.78 14.27
N TYR A 67 5.85 -26.48 15.28
CA TYR A 67 6.84 -25.91 16.18
C TYR A 67 8.15 -25.76 15.42
N GLY A 68 8.55 -24.52 15.17
CA GLY A 68 9.80 -24.19 14.48
C GLY A 68 10.41 -22.95 15.08
N LYS A 69 11.75 -22.86 15.02
CA LYS A 69 12.45 -21.58 15.22
C LYS A 69 12.21 -20.75 13.96
N LYS A 70 11.57 -19.58 14.10
CA LYS A 70 11.34 -18.65 12.98
C LYS A 70 12.68 -18.24 12.39
N GLN A 71 12.97 -18.68 11.16
CA GLN A 71 14.06 -18.16 10.35
C GLN A 71 13.52 -16.95 9.57
N PRO A 72 14.23 -15.80 9.50
CA PRO A 72 13.78 -14.65 8.71
C PRO A 72 13.83 -15.00 7.22
N GLY A 73 12.69 -15.41 6.65
CA GLY A 73 12.53 -15.62 5.21
C GLY A 73 12.27 -14.28 4.51
N MET A 74 13.18 -13.85 3.64
CA MET A 74 13.06 -12.62 2.85
C MET A 74 12.43 -12.94 1.49
N TYR A 75 11.49 -12.11 1.05
CA TYR A 75 10.94 -12.17 -0.31
C TYR A 75 12.00 -11.65 -1.30
N ILE A 76 12.26 -12.42 -2.36
CA ILE A 76 13.12 -11.98 -3.47
C ILE A 76 12.20 -11.61 -4.63
N ASP A 77 12.00 -10.31 -4.80
CA ASP A 77 11.59 -9.71 -6.06
C ASP A 77 12.86 -9.35 -6.86
N ASP A 78 12.80 -9.12 -8.17
CA ASP A 78 13.90 -9.03 -9.17
C ASP A 78 14.92 -7.87 -8.95
N HIS A 79 15.20 -7.54 -7.70
CA HIS A 79 16.06 -6.49 -7.18
C HIS A 79 17.54 -6.61 -7.59
N GLU A 80 17.96 -7.78 -8.09
CA GLU A 80 19.32 -8.03 -8.59
C GLU A 80 19.49 -7.73 -10.09
N ARG A 81 18.42 -7.35 -10.81
CA ARG A 81 18.54 -6.89 -12.20
C ARG A 81 19.46 -5.67 -12.28
N GLU A 82 20.28 -5.63 -13.32
CA GLU A 82 21.30 -4.60 -13.50
C GLU A 82 20.73 -3.17 -13.49
N ASP A 83 19.56 -2.96 -14.09
CA ASP A 83 18.86 -1.67 -14.10
C ASP A 83 18.39 -1.25 -12.70
N VAL A 84 17.87 -2.19 -11.91
CA VAL A 84 17.46 -1.95 -10.51
C VAL A 84 18.67 -1.64 -9.62
N VAL A 85 19.77 -2.39 -9.78
CA VAL A 85 21.01 -2.16 -9.04
C VAL A 85 21.62 -0.80 -9.41
N ALA A 86 21.64 -0.43 -10.69
CA ALA A 86 22.10 0.87 -11.15
C ALA A 86 21.28 2.02 -10.52
N TYR A 87 19.95 1.92 -10.59
CA TYR A 87 19.06 2.89 -9.96
C TYR A 87 19.30 3.01 -8.44
N ARG A 88 19.41 1.88 -7.73
CA ARG A 88 19.68 1.86 -6.28
C ARG A 88 20.99 2.55 -5.94
N ASN A 89 22.05 2.32 -6.71
CA ASN A 89 23.34 2.96 -6.50
C ASN A 89 23.26 4.49 -6.69
N GLU A 90 22.51 4.96 -7.69
CA GLU A 90 22.28 6.40 -7.89
C GLU A 90 21.38 7.00 -6.80
N PHE A 91 20.35 6.27 -6.38
CA PHE A 91 19.48 6.68 -5.28
C PHE A 91 20.27 6.81 -3.97
N VAL A 92 21.10 5.83 -3.61
CA VAL A 92 21.94 5.88 -2.40
C VAL A 92 22.91 7.06 -2.43
N LYS A 93 23.47 7.40 -3.59
CA LYS A 93 24.32 8.62 -3.74
C LYS A 93 23.52 9.89 -3.43
N ARG A 94 22.33 10.05 -4.02
CA ARG A 94 21.43 11.18 -3.74
C ARG A 94 20.98 11.20 -2.28
N TRP A 95 20.67 10.04 -1.72
CA TRP A 95 20.27 9.89 -0.32
C TRP A 95 21.36 10.36 0.63
N LYS A 96 22.61 9.99 0.42
CA LYS A 96 23.75 10.47 1.23
C LYS A 96 23.87 12.00 1.22
N ASP A 97 23.47 12.67 0.13
CA ASP A 97 23.43 14.13 0.06
C ASP A 97 22.20 14.74 0.77
N TYR A 98 21.11 13.98 0.91
CA TYR A 98 19.95 14.38 1.72
C TYR A 98 20.20 14.15 3.21
N GLU A 99 20.74 12.97 3.57
CA GLU A 99 21.09 12.54 4.92
C GLU A 99 21.98 13.55 5.63
N ARG A 100 22.97 14.12 4.95
CA ARG A 100 23.85 15.19 5.49
C ARG A 100 23.12 16.46 5.93
N ARG A 101 21.90 16.68 5.43
CA ARG A 101 21.05 17.83 5.75
C ARG A 101 19.95 17.47 6.75
N MET A 102 19.88 16.21 7.17
CA MET A 102 18.95 15.77 8.22
C MET A 102 19.56 16.09 9.57
N VAL A 103 18.75 16.66 10.46
CA VAL A 103 19.13 16.98 11.83
C VAL A 103 18.79 15.77 12.68
N VAL A 104 19.78 15.19 13.36
CA VAL A 104 19.57 14.14 14.35
C VAL A 104 19.64 14.78 15.72
N TYR A 105 18.62 14.58 16.56
CA TYR A 105 18.57 15.13 17.92
C TYR A 105 18.99 14.05 18.91
N ASP A 106 19.84 14.40 19.86
CA ASP A 106 20.11 13.53 21.02
C ASP A 106 18.98 13.61 22.05
N ASN A 107 19.07 12.78 23.09
CA ASN A 107 18.05 12.68 24.15
C ASN A 107 17.89 13.98 24.98
N ASP A 108 18.79 14.95 24.83
CA ASP A 108 18.73 16.25 25.46
C ASP A 108 18.24 17.34 24.48
N GLY A 109 17.79 16.96 23.28
CA GLY A 109 17.29 17.87 22.24
C GLY A 109 18.38 18.62 21.47
N SER A 110 19.64 18.19 21.57
CA SER A 110 20.77 18.83 20.90
C SER A 110 21.09 18.16 19.55
N PRO A 111 21.39 18.92 18.48
CA PRO A 111 21.65 18.36 17.16
C PRO A 111 23.06 17.73 17.07
N THR A 112 23.14 16.49 16.58
CA THR A 112 24.39 15.74 16.37
C THR A 112 24.61 15.41 14.88
N PHE A 113 25.87 15.44 14.43
CA PHE A 113 26.27 15.10 13.05
C PHE A 113 27.02 13.75 13.02
N PRO A 114 26.62 12.73 12.25
CA PRO A 114 27.20 11.39 12.39
C PRO A 114 28.38 11.06 11.45
N CYS A 115 29.29 10.21 11.95
CA CYS A 115 30.29 9.45 11.19
C CYS A 115 29.79 8.01 10.97
N GLY A 116 29.83 7.51 9.73
CA GLY A 116 29.30 6.18 9.36
C GLY A 116 30.18 4.99 9.75
N PHE A 117 29.63 3.77 9.65
CA PHE A 117 30.26 2.50 10.05
C PHE A 117 30.09 1.39 9.00
N PRO A 118 30.98 0.37 8.97
CA PRO A 118 30.96 -0.71 7.98
C PRO A 118 30.01 -1.86 8.36
N VAL A 119 29.38 -2.49 7.35
CA VAL A 119 28.44 -3.62 7.51
C VAL A 119 29.08 -4.91 6.99
N THR A 120 29.09 -5.98 7.79
CA THR A 120 29.53 -7.33 7.39
C THR A 120 28.35 -8.21 6.96
N GLN A 121 28.47 -8.89 5.81
CA GLN A 121 27.43 -9.80 5.30
C GLN A 121 27.51 -11.20 5.96
N GLY A 122 26.37 -11.71 6.45
CA GLY A 122 26.20 -13.08 6.97
C GLY A 122 25.52 -14.04 5.98
N PRO A 123 25.49 -15.36 6.27
CA PRO A 123 24.99 -16.39 5.35
C PRO A 123 23.46 -16.36 5.19
N ARG A 124 23.00 -16.72 3.99
CA ARG A 124 21.62 -16.53 3.49
C ARG A 124 20.71 -17.75 3.78
N PRO A 125 19.47 -17.54 4.26
CA PRO A 125 18.50 -18.61 4.44
C PRO A 125 17.79 -19.01 3.13
N THR A 126 17.23 -20.23 3.09
CA THR A 126 16.53 -20.82 1.93
C THR A 126 15.02 -20.50 2.00
N PRO A 127 14.35 -20.04 0.91
CA PRO A 127 12.96 -19.58 0.97
C PRO A 127 11.91 -20.70 0.96
N GLU A 128 10.75 -20.44 1.58
CA GLU A 128 9.54 -21.27 1.52
C GLU A 128 8.39 -20.55 0.78
N ARG A 129 7.51 -21.29 0.11
CA ARG A 129 6.33 -20.73 -0.58
C ARG A 129 5.24 -20.34 0.42
N LYS A 130 4.59 -19.19 0.17
CA LYS A 130 3.40 -18.74 0.91
C LYS A 130 2.23 -19.71 0.68
N GLY A 131 1.66 -20.25 1.76
CA GLY A 131 0.52 -21.18 1.70
C GLY A 131 -0.83 -20.49 1.47
N GLU A 132 -1.85 -21.26 1.08
CA GLU A 132 -3.22 -20.81 0.78
C GLU A 132 -4.08 -20.53 2.04
N GLY A 133 -3.45 -20.29 3.19
CA GLY A 133 -4.15 -20.02 4.45
C GLY A 133 -4.70 -18.59 4.54
N PRO A 134 -5.60 -18.32 5.51
CA PRO A 134 -6.00 -16.95 5.86
C PRO A 134 -4.78 -16.06 6.07
N SER A 135 -4.83 -14.84 5.55
CA SER A 135 -3.68 -13.92 5.59
C SER A 135 -4.03 -12.66 6.35
N ILE A 136 -3.11 -12.22 7.21
CA ILE A 136 -3.20 -10.93 7.87
C ILE A 136 -2.08 -10.05 7.36
N MET A 137 -2.45 -8.82 7.02
CA MET A 137 -1.51 -7.75 6.77
C MET A 137 -1.42 -6.90 8.04
N VAL A 138 -0.19 -6.66 8.48
CA VAL A 138 0.09 -5.70 9.55
C VAL A 138 0.91 -4.58 8.93
N SER A 139 0.42 -3.35 9.05
CA SER A 139 1.07 -2.18 8.49
C SER A 139 1.30 -1.19 9.63
N SER A 140 2.56 -0.82 9.92
CA SER A 140 2.92 0.06 11.04
C SER A 140 3.80 1.21 10.56
N PHE A 141 3.71 2.39 11.17
CA PHE A 141 4.71 3.44 11.02
C PHE A 141 5.69 3.39 12.20
N LEU A 142 6.98 3.36 11.88
CA LEU A 142 8.04 3.35 12.86
C LEU A 142 8.84 4.65 12.74
N THR A 143 9.24 5.22 13.88
CA THR A 143 10.23 6.29 13.94
C THR A 143 11.57 5.73 14.45
N PRO A 144 12.70 6.32 14.05
CA PRO A 144 14.02 5.90 14.54
C PRO A 144 14.13 5.96 16.07
N ASP A 145 13.57 7.01 16.68
CA ASP A 145 13.79 7.33 18.09
C ASP A 145 12.71 6.76 19.03
N TRP A 146 11.49 6.53 18.55
CA TRP A 146 10.37 6.07 19.38
C TRP A 146 9.89 4.65 19.05
N GLY A 147 10.40 4.04 17.98
CA GLY A 147 9.90 2.76 17.53
C GLY A 147 8.50 2.91 16.93
N LEU A 148 7.51 2.15 17.41
CA LEU A 148 6.14 2.29 16.91
C LEU A 148 5.64 3.72 17.17
N LEU A 149 5.13 4.39 16.13
CA LEU A 149 4.55 5.71 16.29
C LEU A 149 3.22 5.61 17.03
N THR A 150 3.22 6.11 18.26
CA THR A 150 2.06 6.14 19.16
C THR A 150 1.96 7.49 19.86
N ASP A 151 0.75 7.86 20.27
CA ASP A 151 0.49 9.00 21.16
C ASP A 151 -0.68 8.66 22.07
N GLU A 152 -0.46 8.72 23.39
CA GLU A 152 -1.40 8.23 24.41
C GLU A 152 -1.93 6.80 24.13
N GLU A 153 -3.22 6.67 23.77
CA GLU A 153 -3.88 5.40 23.43
C GLU A 153 -3.89 5.11 21.93
N ASP A 154 -3.45 6.06 21.09
CA ASP A 154 -3.47 5.93 19.65
C ASP A 154 -2.16 5.34 19.10
N GLU A 155 -2.30 4.39 18.19
CA GLU A 155 -1.19 3.74 17.49
C GLU A 155 -1.34 3.88 15.97
N ALA A 156 -0.22 4.17 15.28
CA ALA A 156 -0.12 4.20 13.83
C ALA A 156 0.09 2.79 13.23
N GLN A 157 -0.63 1.81 13.77
CA GLN A 157 -0.63 0.41 13.35
C GLN A 157 -2.03 0.00 12.86
N LEU A 158 -2.05 -0.70 11.73
CA LEU A 158 -3.26 -1.26 11.15
C LEU A 158 -3.10 -2.78 11.02
N PHE A 159 -4.11 -3.49 11.49
CA PHE A 159 -4.33 -4.90 11.21
C PHE A 159 -5.42 -5.02 10.16
N PHE A 160 -5.17 -5.83 9.13
CA PHE A 160 -6.11 -6.05 8.04
C PHE A 160 -6.21 -7.56 7.76
N GLU A 161 -7.40 -8.12 7.96
CA GLU A 161 -7.70 -9.52 7.69
C GLU A 161 -8.06 -9.70 6.21
N ALA A 162 -7.09 -10.11 5.40
CA ALA A 162 -7.25 -10.17 3.96
C ALA A 162 -8.01 -11.42 3.51
N GLY A 163 -9.09 -11.21 2.76
CA GLY A 163 -9.89 -12.27 2.16
C GLY A 163 -11.30 -11.83 1.78
N LYS A 164 -11.90 -12.49 0.78
CA LYS A 164 -13.25 -12.18 0.28
C LYS A 164 -14.35 -12.31 1.35
N THR A 165 -14.11 -13.10 2.38
CA THR A 165 -15.03 -13.31 3.53
C THR A 165 -14.57 -12.58 4.80
N GLN A 166 -13.58 -11.70 4.70
CA GLN A 166 -13.03 -10.87 5.79
C GLN A 166 -13.05 -9.39 5.36
N ASP A 167 -11.97 -8.63 5.57
CA ASP A 167 -11.88 -7.19 5.28
C ASP A 167 -11.67 -6.88 3.79
N GLY A 168 -11.62 -7.92 2.93
CA GLY A 168 -11.46 -7.76 1.50
C GLY A 168 -9.99 -7.64 1.07
N TYR A 169 -9.72 -6.67 0.20
CA TYR A 169 -8.38 -6.38 -0.33
C TYR A 169 -7.92 -5.01 0.14
N PHE A 170 -6.69 -4.92 0.63
CA PHE A 170 -6.09 -3.66 1.04
C PHE A 170 -5.96 -2.71 -0.15
N SER A 171 -6.55 -1.52 -0.02
CA SER A 171 -6.66 -0.53 -1.08
C SER A 171 -5.80 0.71 -0.81
N GLY A 172 -5.65 1.58 -1.81
CA GLY A 172 -4.99 2.88 -1.61
C GLY A 172 -5.76 3.79 -0.65
N ASP A 173 -7.08 3.60 -0.49
CA ASP A 173 -7.89 4.42 0.42
C ASP A 173 -7.61 4.04 1.88
N ASP A 174 -7.38 2.75 2.15
CA ASP A 174 -6.93 2.25 3.46
C ASP A 174 -5.53 2.80 3.82
N LEU A 175 -4.65 2.92 2.82
CA LEU A 175 -3.35 3.55 3.00
C LEU A 175 -3.48 5.03 3.36
N LEU A 176 -4.30 5.79 2.63
CA LEU A 176 -4.51 7.22 2.90
C LEU A 176 -5.02 7.46 4.31
N ALA A 177 -6.08 6.75 4.72
CA ALA A 177 -6.63 6.85 6.07
C ALA A 177 -5.58 6.53 7.14
N LYS A 178 -4.71 5.54 6.88
CA LYS A 178 -3.61 5.20 7.79
C LYS A 178 -2.55 6.30 7.87
N VAL A 179 -2.20 6.91 6.74
CA VAL A 179 -1.22 8.02 6.70
C VAL A 179 -1.77 9.24 7.42
N GLU A 180 -3.04 9.58 7.22
CA GLU A 180 -3.72 10.67 7.94
C GLU A 180 -3.67 10.44 9.45
N LYS A 181 -4.06 9.24 9.92
CA LYS A 181 -3.94 8.89 11.35
C LYS A 181 -2.51 9.02 11.86
N ALA A 182 -1.52 8.59 11.09
CA ALA A 182 -0.12 8.68 11.48
C ALA A 182 0.37 10.14 11.55
N ILE A 183 -0.13 11.01 10.67
CA ILE A 183 0.14 12.46 10.73
C ILE A 183 -0.46 13.04 12.01
N ASP A 184 -1.72 12.75 12.32
CA ASP A 184 -2.39 13.26 13.52
C ASP A 184 -1.63 12.86 14.80
N ILE A 185 -1.25 11.58 14.90
CA ILE A 185 -0.42 11.08 16.02
C ILE A 185 0.92 11.80 16.09
N PHE A 186 1.60 11.99 14.96
CA PHE A 186 2.89 12.66 14.92
C PHE A 186 2.80 14.14 15.32
N GLU A 187 1.84 14.87 14.78
CA GLU A 187 1.61 16.29 15.06
C GLU A 187 1.22 16.49 16.53
N ASN A 188 0.36 15.64 17.09
CA ASN A 188 -0.01 15.68 18.50
C ASN A 188 1.20 15.43 19.41
N LYS A 189 1.95 14.34 19.16
CA LYS A 189 3.12 13.95 19.95
C LYS A 189 4.23 14.99 19.91
N THR A 190 4.39 15.67 18.78
CA THR A 190 5.45 16.68 18.58
C THR A 190 4.98 18.10 18.82
N HIS A 191 3.69 18.29 19.11
CA HIS A 191 3.02 19.58 19.22
C HIS A 191 3.29 20.50 18.00
N GLY A 192 3.41 19.90 16.81
CA GLY A 192 3.73 20.59 15.55
C GLY A 192 5.12 21.23 15.49
N MET A 193 6.02 20.88 16.41
CA MET A 193 7.37 21.45 16.50
C MET A 193 8.39 20.71 15.64
N MET A 194 8.02 19.58 15.04
CA MET A 194 8.89 18.74 14.23
C MET A 194 8.31 18.55 12.82
N THR A 195 9.17 18.30 11.85
CA THR A 195 8.74 17.96 10.49
C THR A 195 8.97 16.47 10.24
N GLY A 196 7.89 15.73 10.00
CA GLY A 196 7.93 14.31 9.70
C GLY A 196 8.32 14.03 8.24
N LEU A 197 9.27 13.10 8.03
CA LEU A 197 9.56 12.54 6.71
C LEU A 197 9.01 11.11 6.63
N PHE A 198 7.91 10.93 5.90
CA PHE A 198 7.32 9.61 5.68
C PHE A 198 7.98 8.92 4.48
N MET A 199 8.43 7.68 4.68
CA MET A 199 9.07 6.87 3.65
C MET A 199 8.18 5.67 3.31
N PHE A 200 7.95 5.46 2.02
CA PHE A 200 7.16 4.35 1.49
C PHE A 200 7.99 3.55 0.48
N ASP A 201 7.69 2.27 0.33
CA ASP A 201 8.16 1.51 -0.81
C ASP A 201 7.34 1.87 -2.07
N ASN A 202 7.78 1.38 -3.24
CA ASN A 202 7.12 1.66 -4.50
C ASN A 202 6.01 0.65 -4.82
N ALA A 203 5.30 0.12 -3.80
CA ALA A 203 4.21 -0.82 -4.02
C ALA A 203 3.10 -0.19 -4.89
N PRO A 204 2.43 -0.94 -5.79
CA PRO A 204 1.41 -0.38 -6.67
C PRO A 204 0.27 0.35 -5.94
N SER A 205 -0.08 -0.08 -4.73
CA SER A 205 -1.06 0.60 -3.86
C SER A 205 -0.63 2.01 -3.47
N HIS A 206 0.67 2.28 -3.35
CA HIS A 206 1.25 3.58 -2.98
C HIS A 206 1.35 4.53 -4.18
N GLN A 207 1.19 4.00 -5.40
CA GLN A 207 1.26 4.77 -6.66
C GLN A 207 -0.13 5.17 -7.18
N LYS A 208 -1.20 4.97 -6.40
CA LYS A 208 -2.56 5.33 -6.81
C LYS A 208 -2.66 6.85 -6.96
N HIS A 209 -2.99 7.32 -8.16
CA HIS A 209 -3.28 8.72 -8.39
C HIS A 209 -4.66 9.09 -7.81
N SER A 210 -4.91 10.38 -7.56
CA SER A 210 -6.25 10.86 -7.20
C SER A 210 -7.29 10.47 -8.27
N GLN A 211 -8.55 10.32 -7.89
CA GLN A 211 -9.60 9.87 -8.80
C GLN A 211 -9.81 10.84 -9.99
N ASP A 212 -9.55 12.12 -9.77
CA ASP A 212 -9.60 13.21 -10.75
C ASP A 212 -8.24 13.51 -11.39
N ALA A 213 -7.20 12.70 -11.14
CA ALA A 213 -5.86 12.98 -11.64
C ALA A 213 -5.80 12.99 -13.17
N LEU A 214 -4.89 13.81 -13.69
CA LEU A 214 -4.61 13.88 -15.12
C LEU A 214 -4.02 12.56 -15.61
N SER A 215 -4.61 12.01 -16.67
CA SER A 215 -4.16 10.77 -17.30
C SER A 215 -4.39 10.80 -18.80
N ALA A 216 -3.31 10.82 -19.58
CA ALA A 216 -3.40 10.75 -21.04
C ALA A 216 -3.87 9.38 -21.56
N ARG A 217 -4.00 8.38 -20.69
CA ARG A 217 -4.36 7.02 -21.08
C ARG A 217 -5.80 6.95 -21.57
N LYS A 218 -5.99 6.42 -22.78
CA LYS A 218 -7.30 6.18 -23.39
C LYS A 218 -8.16 7.43 -23.57
N MET A 219 -7.56 8.63 -23.58
CA MET A 219 -8.28 9.85 -23.92
C MET A 219 -8.77 9.78 -25.37
N PRO A 220 -10.05 10.06 -25.67
CA PRO A 220 -10.55 10.08 -27.03
C PRO A 220 -9.98 11.28 -27.77
N LYS A 221 -9.77 11.11 -29.08
CA LYS A 221 -9.28 12.20 -29.93
C LYS A 221 -10.30 13.34 -30.07
N LYS A 222 -11.57 12.99 -30.18
CA LYS A 222 -12.69 13.91 -30.42
C LYS A 222 -13.45 14.20 -29.12
N PRO A 223 -14.25 15.28 -29.08
CA PRO A 223 -15.16 15.54 -27.98
C PRO A 223 -16.05 14.35 -27.64
N SER A 224 -16.36 14.18 -26.36
CA SER A 224 -17.20 13.09 -25.88
C SER A 224 -18.02 13.51 -24.66
N GLU A 225 -19.31 13.23 -24.70
CA GLU A 225 -20.25 13.49 -23.59
C GLU A 225 -19.99 12.58 -22.38
N SER A 226 -19.77 11.29 -22.64
CA SER A 226 -19.79 10.25 -21.60
C SER A 226 -18.40 9.75 -21.21
N TRP A 227 -17.34 10.25 -21.85
CA TRP A 227 -16.00 9.77 -21.56
C TRP A 227 -15.50 10.28 -20.21
N THR A 228 -15.07 9.33 -19.38
CA THR A 228 -14.38 9.51 -18.10
C THR A 228 -13.21 8.53 -18.07
N HIS A 229 -12.11 8.89 -17.39
CA HIS A 229 -10.91 8.03 -17.35
C HIS A 229 -11.22 6.68 -16.68
N HIS A 230 -11.99 6.73 -15.59
CA HIS A 230 -12.57 5.58 -14.92
C HIS A 230 -14.07 5.56 -15.22
N PRO A 231 -14.67 4.41 -15.58
CA PRO A 231 -16.11 4.32 -15.78
C PRO A 231 -16.87 4.84 -14.57
N ASN A 232 -17.73 5.83 -14.77
CA ASN A 232 -18.48 6.54 -13.72
C ASN A 232 -17.61 7.26 -12.67
N GLY A 233 -16.33 7.48 -12.96
CA GLY A 233 -15.43 8.27 -12.13
C GLY A 233 -15.61 9.78 -12.31
N PRO A 234 -14.98 10.60 -11.46
CA PRO A 234 -15.05 12.05 -11.62
C PRO A 234 -14.39 12.52 -12.92
N LYS A 235 -14.74 13.74 -13.35
CA LYS A 235 -14.03 14.45 -14.41
C LYS A 235 -12.58 14.66 -13.97
N MET A 236 -11.63 14.51 -14.88
CA MET A 236 -10.24 14.88 -14.59
C MET A 236 -10.17 16.38 -14.27
N ARG A 237 -9.32 16.72 -13.29
CA ARG A 237 -8.99 18.10 -12.94
C ARG A 237 -8.36 18.84 -14.11
N ASP A 238 -8.33 20.16 -14.02
CA ASP A 238 -7.74 21.00 -15.05
C ASP A 238 -6.25 20.71 -15.21
N ALA A 239 -5.78 20.74 -16.46
CA ALA A 239 -4.37 20.77 -16.77
C ALA A 239 -3.82 22.19 -16.59
N GLN A 240 -2.54 22.39 -16.91
CA GLN A 240 -1.92 23.72 -16.87
C GLN A 240 -1.28 24.05 -18.21
N PHE A 241 -1.45 25.28 -18.65
CA PHE A 241 -0.67 25.88 -19.72
C PHE A 241 0.77 26.18 -19.24
N ASN A 242 1.66 26.49 -20.18
CA ASN A 242 3.06 26.78 -19.87
C ASN A 242 3.26 28.04 -19.01
N ASP A 243 2.30 28.96 -19.03
CA ASP A 243 2.28 30.17 -18.19
C ASP A 243 1.70 29.92 -16.78
N GLY A 244 1.32 28.66 -16.48
CA GLY A 244 0.73 28.26 -15.20
C GLY A 244 -0.79 28.47 -15.11
N THR A 245 -1.43 29.02 -16.15
CA THR A 245 -2.89 29.17 -16.15
C THR A 245 -3.58 27.80 -16.29
N ALA A 246 -4.75 27.66 -15.67
CA ALA A 246 -5.52 26.41 -15.74
C ALA A 246 -6.06 26.19 -17.15
N GLN A 247 -5.89 24.98 -17.67
CA GLN A 247 -6.51 24.51 -18.90
C GLN A 247 -7.63 23.53 -18.56
N SER A 248 -8.87 23.94 -18.73
CA SER A 248 -9.98 23.00 -18.58
C SER A 248 -10.01 21.97 -19.71
N LEU A 249 -10.12 20.70 -19.33
CA LEU A 249 -10.21 19.57 -20.25
C LEU A 249 -11.64 19.30 -20.71
N HIS A 250 -12.61 19.99 -20.12
CA HIS A 250 -14.02 19.89 -20.45
C HIS A 250 -14.52 21.23 -20.98
N PHE A 251 -15.57 21.19 -21.78
CA PHE A 251 -16.30 22.40 -22.12
C PHE A 251 -17.05 22.92 -20.90
N SER A 252 -17.28 24.24 -20.85
CA SER A 252 -18.15 24.86 -19.84
C SER A 252 -19.55 24.24 -19.89
N ASP A 253 -20.24 24.18 -18.76
CA ASP A 253 -21.62 23.71 -18.69
C ASP A 253 -22.59 24.62 -19.46
N ASP A 254 -22.20 25.85 -19.78
CA ASP A 254 -22.96 26.79 -20.63
C ASP A 254 -22.60 26.68 -22.13
N HIS A 255 -21.77 25.71 -22.53
CA HIS A 255 -21.34 25.59 -23.92
C HIS A 255 -22.52 25.27 -24.85
N PRO A 256 -22.70 25.99 -25.97
CA PRO A 256 -23.95 25.98 -26.75
C PRO A 256 -24.34 24.63 -27.36
N THR A 257 -23.37 23.74 -27.60
CA THR A 257 -23.59 22.45 -28.28
C THR A 257 -23.02 21.24 -27.57
N MET A 258 -22.14 21.45 -26.59
CA MET A 258 -21.36 20.38 -25.93
C MET A 258 -21.14 20.69 -24.45
N PRO A 259 -22.20 21.02 -23.69
CA PRO A 259 -22.07 21.44 -22.30
C PRO A 259 -21.43 20.33 -21.45
N GLY A 260 -20.32 20.64 -20.77
CA GLY A 260 -19.66 19.71 -19.86
C GLY A 260 -18.93 18.52 -20.51
N TRP A 261 -18.96 18.40 -21.84
CA TRP A 261 -18.30 17.31 -22.57
C TRP A 261 -16.78 17.37 -22.38
N PHE A 262 -16.12 16.20 -22.40
CA PHE A 262 -14.66 16.15 -22.55
C PHE A 262 -14.27 16.68 -23.94
N LYS A 263 -13.29 17.57 -24.03
CA LYS A 263 -12.90 18.27 -25.27
C LYS A 263 -12.26 17.35 -26.32
N GLY A 264 -11.64 16.25 -25.88
CA GLY A 264 -10.84 15.39 -26.76
C GLY A 264 -9.40 15.91 -26.92
N THR A 265 -8.46 14.98 -27.10
CA THR A 265 -7.02 15.32 -27.16
C THR A 265 -6.65 16.27 -28.28
N GLN A 266 -7.36 16.22 -29.42
CA GLN A 266 -7.11 17.12 -30.53
C GLN A 266 -7.32 18.58 -30.14
N GLN A 267 -8.45 18.90 -29.49
CA GLN A 267 -8.75 20.26 -29.09
C GLN A 267 -7.84 20.73 -27.96
N ILE A 268 -7.61 19.87 -26.95
CA ILE A 268 -6.71 20.18 -25.83
C ILE A 268 -5.30 20.51 -26.33
N LEU A 269 -4.75 19.72 -27.27
CA LEU A 269 -3.44 20.00 -27.86
C LEU A 269 -3.45 21.21 -28.80
N SER A 270 -4.55 21.49 -29.49
CA SER A 270 -4.67 22.67 -30.34
C SER A 270 -4.67 23.95 -29.51
N GLU A 271 -5.37 23.96 -28.37
CA GLU A 271 -5.36 25.05 -27.39
C GLU A 271 -3.95 25.31 -26.84
N GLN A 272 -3.12 24.25 -26.69
CA GLN A 272 -1.72 24.38 -26.29
C GLN A 272 -0.76 24.74 -27.45
N GLY A 273 -1.24 24.80 -28.70
CA GLY A 273 -0.39 25.02 -29.87
C GLY A 273 0.51 23.82 -30.24
N LEU A 274 0.18 22.62 -29.74
CA LEU A 274 0.96 21.39 -29.94
C LEU A 274 0.36 20.45 -30.99
N TYR A 275 -0.85 20.73 -31.49
CA TYR A 275 -1.49 19.89 -32.48
C TYR A 275 -0.98 20.23 -33.91
N PRO A 276 -0.31 19.29 -34.61
CA PRO A 276 0.26 19.56 -35.92
C PRO A 276 -0.82 19.69 -37.01
N ALA A 277 -0.56 20.49 -38.04
CA ALA A 277 -1.47 20.69 -39.17
C ALA A 277 -1.79 19.38 -39.93
N ALA A 278 -0.84 18.44 -39.96
CA ALA A 278 -1.04 17.10 -40.54
C ALA A 278 -1.93 16.17 -39.69
N GLY A 279 -2.26 16.58 -38.46
CA GLY A 279 -3.01 15.79 -37.49
C GLY A 279 -2.17 14.70 -36.79
N LEU A 280 -2.76 14.09 -35.75
CA LEU A 280 -2.17 12.97 -35.01
C LEU A 280 -3.14 11.77 -34.95
N PRO A 281 -2.67 10.52 -34.96
CA PRO A 281 -3.53 9.36 -34.68
C PRO A 281 -4.06 9.42 -33.24
N ALA A 282 -5.15 8.68 -32.95
CA ALA A 282 -5.78 8.68 -31.63
C ALA A 282 -4.91 8.00 -30.53
N ALA A 283 -4.09 7.04 -30.93
CA ALA A 283 -3.05 6.41 -30.13
C ALA A 283 -1.90 5.98 -31.07
N ALA A 284 -0.69 5.88 -30.54
CA ALA A 284 0.39 5.14 -31.18
C ALA A 284 0.33 3.67 -30.69
N ASP A 285 0.65 2.71 -31.56
CA ASP A 285 0.45 1.28 -31.28
C ASP A 285 1.33 0.73 -30.15
N GLU A 286 2.34 1.46 -29.70
CA GLU A 286 3.10 1.18 -28.49
C GLU A 286 3.46 2.52 -27.82
N PHE A 287 3.53 2.52 -26.49
CA PHE A 287 3.54 3.72 -25.67
C PHE A 287 4.74 4.68 -25.91
N TYR A 288 4.48 5.96 -25.59
CA TYR A 288 5.36 7.13 -25.46
C TYR A 288 5.67 7.92 -26.74
N PHE A 289 5.25 9.20 -26.68
CA PHE A 289 5.73 10.27 -27.54
C PHE A 289 7.27 10.28 -27.54
N CYS A 290 7.87 9.73 -28.58
CA CYS A 290 9.21 10.08 -28.99
C CYS A 290 9.19 10.21 -30.51
N SER A 291 8.85 11.41 -30.99
CA SER A 291 9.29 11.80 -32.33
C SER A 291 10.75 12.27 -32.17
N PRO A 292 11.72 11.73 -32.92
CA PRO A 292 13.14 12.05 -32.77
C PRO A 292 13.51 13.51 -33.12
N THR A 293 12.53 14.35 -33.44
CA THR A 293 12.73 15.71 -33.94
C THR A 293 12.04 16.81 -33.11
N LEU A 294 11.43 16.50 -31.97
CA LEU A 294 10.86 17.54 -31.08
C LEU A 294 11.67 17.63 -29.78
N PRO A 295 12.28 18.80 -29.47
CA PRO A 295 13.03 18.98 -28.24
C PRO A 295 12.11 18.77 -27.03
N VAL A 296 12.61 17.97 -26.09
CA VAL A 296 11.98 17.53 -24.84
C VAL A 296 11.67 18.72 -23.94
N ARG A 297 10.62 19.50 -24.24
CA ARG A 297 9.99 20.46 -23.33
C ARG A 297 8.51 20.63 -23.69
N ASN A 298 7.68 20.57 -22.66
CA ASN A 298 6.27 21.00 -22.61
C ASN A 298 5.19 19.93 -22.86
N LEU A 299 5.12 18.95 -21.95
CA LEU A 299 3.85 18.58 -21.32
C LEU A 299 4.12 18.48 -19.82
N ASN A 300 4.00 19.59 -19.10
CA ASN A 300 4.16 19.61 -17.64
C ASN A 300 2.88 19.09 -16.98
N PHE A 301 2.76 17.77 -16.84
CA PHE A 301 1.82 17.18 -15.87
C PHE A 301 2.46 17.26 -14.49
N LYS A 302 2.44 18.46 -13.89
CA LYS A 302 2.80 18.60 -12.47
C LYS A 302 1.60 18.19 -11.64
N ASN A 303 1.71 17.04 -10.95
CA ASN A 303 0.87 16.76 -9.80
C ASN A 303 1.37 17.68 -8.67
N THR A 304 0.72 18.83 -8.52
CA THR A 304 0.65 19.51 -7.23
C THR A 304 -0.37 18.81 -6.34
#